data_AF-A0A929DQB0-F1
#
_entry.id   AF-A0A929DQB0-F1
#
_cell.length_a   1.000
_cell.length_b   1.000
_cell.length_c   1.000
_cell.angle_alpha   90.00
_cell.angle_beta   90.00
_cell.angle_gamma   90.00
#
_symmetry.space_group_name_H-M   'P 1'
#
loop_
_entity.id
_entity.type
_entity.pdbx_description
1 polymer ?
#
loop_
_entity_poly.entity_id
_entity_poly.type
_entity_poly.pdbx_seq_one_letter_code
_entity_poly.pdbx_strand_id
1 'polypeptide(L)'
;MRSVYSERTIDHFLNPRNLGQIEAPDGFGRVTGPCGDTMEIYLKARNGRITNATFWTDGCGPSIASGSMVTELVRGKSIAEVQRITQAD
;
A
#
# COMPACT_ATOMS: atom_id res chain seq x y z
N MET A 1 -4.17 -22.86 -4.31
CA MET A 1 -3.61 -21.52 -4.03
C MET A 1 -2.62 -21.04 -5.10
N ARG A 2 -1.62 -21.85 -5.51
CA ARG A 2 -0.63 -21.45 -6.54
C ARG A 2 -1.17 -21.24 -7.98
N SER A 3 -2.42 -21.58 -8.28
CA SER A 3 -2.96 -21.49 -9.67
C SER A 3 -3.69 -20.18 -10.00
N VAL A 4 -3.92 -19.29 -9.03
CA VAL A 4 -4.66 -18.02 -9.24
C VAL A 4 -3.82 -16.79 -8.90
N TYR A 5 -2.87 -16.92 -7.97
CA TYR A 5 -2.03 -15.81 -7.53
C TYR A 5 -0.57 -16.06 -7.86
N SER A 6 0.11 -14.99 -8.29
CA SER A 6 1.55 -15.00 -8.52
C SER A 6 2.31 -15.27 -7.22
N GLU A 7 3.55 -15.78 -7.34
CA GLU A 7 4.42 -15.96 -6.18
C GLU A 7 4.65 -14.65 -5.43
N ARG A 8 4.76 -13.53 -6.17
CA ARG A 8 4.88 -12.19 -5.58
C ARG A 8 3.66 -11.83 -4.74
N THR A 9 2.46 -12.04 -5.26
CA THR A 9 1.22 -11.78 -4.50
C THR A 9 1.17 -12.60 -3.21
N ILE A 10 1.55 -13.88 -3.30
CA ILE A 10 1.59 -14.78 -2.14
C ILE A 10 2.63 -14.29 -1.11
N ASP A 11 3.80 -13.86 -1.55
CA ASP A 11 4.84 -13.34 -0.65
C ASP A 11 4.42 -12.04 0.06
N HIS A 12 3.81 -11.11 -0.65
CA HIS A 12 3.29 -9.87 -0.02
C HIS A 12 2.12 -10.12 0.94
N PHE A 13 1.37 -11.22 0.77
CA PHE A 13 0.37 -11.65 1.73
C PHE A 13 0.99 -12.30 2.97
N LEU A 14 1.93 -13.24 2.80
CA LEU A 14 2.55 -13.97 3.91
C LEU A 14 3.55 -13.12 4.70
N ASN A 15 4.24 -12.21 4.01
CA ASN A 15 5.27 -11.33 4.56
C ASN A 15 4.96 -9.87 4.16
N PRO A 16 3.91 -9.24 4.71
CA PRO A 16 3.54 -7.89 4.29
C PRO A 16 4.61 -6.86 4.67
N ARG A 17 5.02 -6.07 3.70
CA ARG A 17 5.92 -4.91 3.86
C ARG A 17 5.13 -3.71 4.32
N ASN A 18 5.66 -3.00 5.32
CA ASN A 18 5.17 -1.69 5.76
C ASN A 18 3.72 -1.73 6.32
N LEU A 19 3.31 -2.86 6.88
CA LEU A 19 2.04 -2.96 7.61
C LEU A 19 2.16 -2.22 8.94
N GLY A 20 1.25 -1.30 9.19
CA GLY A 20 1.17 -0.49 10.40
C GLY A 20 0.75 0.95 10.12
N GLN A 21 0.32 1.61 11.19
CA GLN A 21 0.05 3.04 11.20
C GLN A 21 1.32 3.77 11.67
N ILE A 22 1.51 5.00 11.19
CA ILE A 22 2.59 5.88 11.67
C ILE A 22 1.99 7.12 12.31
N GLU A 23 2.66 7.64 13.33
CA GLU A 23 2.23 8.87 13.99
C GLU A 23 2.51 10.10 13.12
N ALA A 24 1.57 11.04 13.18
CA ALA A 24 1.62 12.34 12.51
C ALA A 24 2.02 12.27 11.02
N PRO A 25 1.36 11.47 10.16
CA PRO A 25 1.71 11.38 8.75
C PRO A 25 1.55 12.75 8.05
N ASP A 26 2.34 12.97 6.99
CA ASP A 26 2.18 14.18 6.17
C ASP A 26 1.01 14.04 5.18
N GLY A 27 0.63 12.80 4.85
CA GLY A 27 -0.55 12.46 4.07
C GLY A 27 -1.23 11.21 4.60
N PHE A 28 -2.56 11.23 4.64
CA PHE A 28 -3.40 10.12 5.07
C PHE A 28 -4.56 9.94 4.09
N GLY A 29 -4.85 8.69 3.73
CA GLY A 29 -6.00 8.32 2.92
C GLY A 29 -6.66 7.08 3.49
N ARG A 30 -8.00 7.08 3.53
CA ARG A 30 -8.81 5.93 3.94
C ARG A 30 -9.93 5.72 2.94
N VAL A 31 -10.07 4.49 2.46
CA VAL A 31 -11.11 4.10 1.51
C VAL A 31 -11.67 2.75 1.92
N THR A 32 -13.00 2.65 1.98
CA THR A 32 -13.70 1.37 2.12
C THR A 32 -14.20 0.96 0.74
N GLY A 33 -13.76 -0.22 0.28
CA GLY A 33 -14.15 -0.77 -1.01
C GLY A 33 -15.59 -1.30 -1.00
N PRO A 34 -16.15 -1.60 -2.19
CA PRO A 34 -17.50 -2.15 -2.31
C PRO A 34 -17.64 -3.56 -1.71
N CYS A 35 -16.52 -4.26 -1.48
CA CYS A 35 -16.49 -5.54 -0.77
C CYS A 35 -16.62 -5.40 0.76
N GLY A 36 -16.52 -4.18 1.30
CA GLY A 36 -16.53 -3.89 2.74
C GLY A 36 -15.14 -3.72 3.37
N ASP A 37 -14.08 -4.20 2.72
CA ASP A 37 -12.70 -4.03 3.20
C ASP A 37 -12.29 -2.55 3.19
N THR A 38 -11.63 -2.10 4.25
CA THR A 38 -11.06 -0.76 4.39
C THR A 38 -9.55 -0.81 4.23
N MET A 39 -9.01 0.12 3.42
CA MET A 39 -7.58 0.36 3.27
C MET A 39 -7.24 1.76 3.77
N GLU A 40 -6.23 1.84 4.62
CA GLU A 40 -5.63 3.08 5.13
C GLU A 40 -4.18 3.17 4.66
N ILE A 41 -3.79 4.31 4.09
CA ILE A 41 -2.42 4.60 3.63
C ILE A 41 -1.91 5.85 4.35
N TYR A 42 -0.68 5.75 4.83
CA TYR A 42 0.03 6.81 5.55
C TYR A 42 1.32 7.14 4.82
N LEU A 43 1.56 8.43 4.56
CA LEU A 43 2.73 8.90 3.82
C LEU A 43 3.52 9.91 4.65
N LYS A 44 4.85 9.80 4.54
CA LYS A 44 5.79 10.86 4.90
C LYS A 44 6.48 11.35 3.64
N ALA A 45 6.61 12.65 3.51
CA ALA A 45 7.25 13.28 2.36
C ALA A 45 8.29 14.30 2.81
N ARG A 46 9.41 14.35 2.09
CA ARG A 46 10.44 15.38 2.28
C ARG A 46 10.95 15.82 0.92
N ASN A 47 11.05 17.13 0.72
CA ASN A 47 11.53 17.73 -0.53
C ASN A 47 10.78 17.19 -1.78
N GLY A 48 9.47 17.02 -1.67
CA GLY A 48 8.61 16.55 -2.77
C GLY A 48 8.71 15.05 -3.10
N ARG A 49 9.39 14.24 -2.28
CA ARG A 49 9.51 12.78 -2.44
C ARG A 49 8.99 12.02 -1.23
N ILE A 50 8.41 10.85 -1.47
CA ILE A 50 7.94 9.95 -0.41
C ILE A 50 9.14 9.31 0.28
N THR A 51 9.30 9.55 1.58
CA THR A 51 10.36 8.96 2.41
C THR A 51 9.88 7.72 3.14
N ASN A 52 8.61 7.69 3.52
CA ASN A 52 7.98 6.52 4.13
C ASN A 52 6.54 6.39 3.67
N ALA A 53 6.11 5.14 3.51
CA ALA A 53 4.73 4.78 3.24
C ALA A 53 4.40 3.52 4.04
N THR A 54 3.31 3.55 4.79
CA THR A 54 2.77 2.39 5.52
C THR A 54 1.29 2.25 5.23
N PHE A 55 0.75 1.07 5.53
CA PHE A 55 -0.67 0.78 5.33
C PHE A 55 -1.28 0.03 6.49
N TRP A 56 -2.59 0.13 6.63
CA TRP A 56 -3.38 -0.74 7.50
C TRP A 56 -4.65 -1.15 6.77
N THR A 57 -5.14 -2.37 7.03
CA THR A 57 -6.38 -2.86 6.44
C THR A 57 -7.04 -3.88 7.36
N ASP A 58 -8.38 -3.91 7.38
CA ASP A 58 -9.19 -4.99 7.94
C ASP A 58 -9.58 -6.04 6.89
N GLY A 59 -9.07 -5.90 5.66
CA GLY A 59 -9.44 -6.71 4.53
C GLY A 59 -8.77 -8.07 4.44
N CYS A 60 -9.17 -8.81 3.42
CA CYS A 60 -8.69 -10.18 3.16
C CYS A 60 -7.24 -10.22 2.61
N GLY A 61 -6.71 -11.43 2.41
CA GLY A 61 -5.32 -11.64 1.94
C GLY A 61 -4.92 -10.81 0.70
N PRO A 62 -5.76 -10.72 -0.36
CA PRO A 62 -5.52 -9.81 -1.48
C PRO A 62 -5.41 -8.33 -1.09
N SER A 63 -6.21 -7.86 -0.13
CA SER A 63 -6.14 -6.49 0.39
C SER A 63 -4.80 -6.25 1.09
N ILE A 64 -4.35 -7.20 1.92
CA ILE A 64 -3.02 -7.16 2.56
C ILE A 64 -1.90 -7.12 1.52
N ALA A 65 -1.93 -8.01 0.52
CA ALA A 65 -0.92 -8.05 -0.52
C ALA A 65 -0.88 -6.74 -1.34
N SER A 66 -2.04 -6.15 -1.64
CA SER A 66 -2.13 -4.90 -2.41
C SER A 66 -1.58 -3.72 -1.63
N GLY A 67 -1.93 -3.58 -0.34
CA GLY A 67 -1.39 -2.53 0.53
C GLY A 67 0.13 -2.66 0.70
N SER A 68 0.62 -3.89 0.82
CA SER A 68 2.06 -4.15 0.88
C SER A 68 2.77 -3.76 -0.42
N MET A 69 2.23 -4.14 -1.57
CA MET A 69 2.80 -3.85 -2.88
C MET A 69 2.85 -2.34 -3.16
N VAL A 70 1.74 -1.63 -2.95
CA VAL A 70 1.67 -0.20 -3.27
C VAL A 70 2.59 0.63 -2.38
N THR A 71 2.73 0.29 -1.10
CA THR A 71 3.64 1.02 -0.19
C THR A 71 5.12 0.79 -0.50
N GLU A 72 5.48 -0.36 -1.07
CA GLU A 72 6.81 -0.59 -1.64
C GLU A 72 7.00 0.24 -2.92
N LEU A 73 6.00 0.24 -3.81
CA LEU A 73 6.05 0.94 -5.10
C LEU A 73 6.21 2.45 -4.95
N VAL A 74 5.52 3.09 -3.99
CA VAL A 74 5.55 4.56 -3.85
C VAL A 74 6.83 5.09 -3.19
N ARG A 75 7.60 4.25 -2.49
CA ARG A 75 8.74 4.70 -1.70
C ARG A 75 9.82 5.30 -2.59
N GLY A 76 10.33 6.48 -2.22
CA GLY A 76 11.36 7.21 -2.96
C GLY A 76 10.86 7.95 -4.21
N LYS A 77 9.64 7.70 -4.69
CA LYS A 77 9.03 8.42 -5.82
C LYS A 77 8.64 9.84 -5.42
N SER A 78 8.65 10.74 -6.41
CA SER A 78 8.09 12.08 -6.26
C SER A 78 6.55 12.03 -6.19
N ILE A 79 5.94 13.07 -5.64
CA ILE A 79 4.47 13.18 -5.56
C ILE A 79 3.84 13.02 -6.96
N ALA A 80 4.43 13.64 -7.98
CA ALA A 80 3.94 13.57 -9.36
C ALA A 80 4.04 12.16 -9.97
N GLU A 81 5.06 11.37 -9.60
CA GLU A 81 5.17 9.97 -10.03
C GLU A 81 4.14 9.09 -9.31
N VAL A 82 3.93 9.33 -8.01
CA VAL A 82 2.94 8.59 -7.21
C VAL A 82 1.53 8.79 -7.75
N GLN A 83 1.18 10.01 -8.17
CA GLN A 83 -0.12 10.33 -8.77
C GLN A 83 -0.40 9.59 -10.09
N ARG A 84 0.61 9.01 -10.73
CA ARG A 84 0.46 8.25 -11.98
C ARG A 84 0.36 6.75 -11.76
N ILE A 85 0.51 6.27 -10.52
CA ILE A 85 0.36 4.85 -10.21
C ILE A 85 -1.11 4.45 -10.37
N THR A 86 -1.32 3.33 -11.04
CA THR A 86 -2.62 2.77 -11.35
C THR A 86 -2.71 1.31 -10.88
N GLN A 87 -3.87 0.68 -11.07
CA GLN A 87 -4.07 -0.74 -10.76
C GLN A 87 -3.27 -1.69 -11.66
N ALA A 88 -2.70 -1.19 -12.77
CA ALA A 88 -1.94 -1.99 -13.73
C ALA A 88 -0.43 -2.08 -13.41
N ASP A 89 0.04 -1.32 -12.41
CA ASP A 89 1.44 -1.28 -11.96
C ASP A 89 1.73 -2.31 -10.85
#